data_AF-A0A7K9AYG9-F1
#
_entry.id   AF-A0A7K9AYG9-F1
#
_cell.length_a   1.000
_cell.length_b   1.000
_cell.length_c   1.000
_cell.angle_alpha   90.00
_cell.angle_beta   90.00
_cell.angle_gamma   90.00
#
_symmetry.space_group_name_H-M   'P 1'
#
loop_
_entity.id
_entity.type
_entity.pdbx_description
1 polymer ?
#
loop_
_entity_poly.entity_id
_entity_poly.type
_entity_poly.pdbx_seq_one_letter_code
_entity_poly.pdbx_strand_id
1 'polypeptide(L)'
;DHLVWRTLCDLHSAGCIVGIILLACSLFTYTRTNILHEEEGRELSGLLIITIWMSLCRSSAKNPLGGIRLIAAILVSFFPFVIWLYIYMNKEMRASWPTHCKTVV
;
A
#
# COMPACT_ATOMS: atom_id res chain seq x y z
N ASP A 1 -27.25 -10.56 7.43
CA ASP A 1 -26.47 -10.34 6.19
C ASP A 1 -25.81 -8.97 6.16
N HIS A 2 -24.48 -8.91 6.11
CA HIS A 2 -23.72 -7.66 6.11
C HIS A 2 -23.55 -7.11 4.68
N LEU A 3 -24.67 -6.86 3.98
CA LEU A 3 -24.68 -6.35 2.61
C LEU A 3 -23.99 -4.99 2.51
N VAL A 4 -24.30 -4.06 3.42
CA VAL A 4 -23.72 -2.71 3.48
C VAL A 4 -22.19 -2.77 3.61
N TRP A 5 -21.69 -3.59 4.53
CA TRP A 5 -20.25 -3.76 4.74
C TRP A 5 -19.57 -4.36 3.51
N ARG A 6 -20.18 -5.37 2.90
CA ARG A 6 -19.65 -6.02 1.69
C ARG A 6 -19.53 -5.03 0.53
N THR A 7 -20.58 -4.25 0.29
CA THR A 7 -20.62 -3.23 -0.77
C THR A 7 -19.64 -2.09 -0.52
N LEU A 8 -19.52 -1.60 0.72
CA LEU A 8 -18.52 -0.59 1.09
C LEU A 8 -17.10 -1.10 0.85
N CYS A 9 -16.81 -2.34 1.27
CA CYS A 9 -15.51 -2.94 1.01
C CYS A 9 -15.26 -3.18 -0.48
N ASP A 10 -16.28 -3.44 -1.30
CA ASP A 10 -16.14 -3.62 -2.76
C ASP A 10 -15.84 -2.27 -3.45
N LEU A 11 -16.57 -1.21 -3.07
CA LEU A 11 -16.32 0.16 -3.53
C LEU A 11 -14.92 0.64 -3.14
N HIS A 12 -14.49 0.38 -1.91
CA HIS A 12 -13.15 0.73 -1.45
C HIS A 12 -12.07 0.01 -2.25
N SER A 13 -12.21 -1.32 -2.45
CA SER A 13 -11.27 -2.07 -3.27
C SER A 13 -11.23 -1.59 -4.73
N ALA A 14 -12.37 -1.26 -5.33
CA ALA A 14 -12.41 -0.68 -6.67
C ALA A 14 -11.72 0.69 -6.72
N GLY A 15 -11.97 1.55 -5.73
CA GLY A 15 -11.28 2.83 -5.59
C GLY A 15 -9.76 2.67 -5.46
N CYS A 16 -9.29 1.69 -4.68
CA CYS A 16 -7.86 1.41 -4.57
C CYS A 16 -7.25 0.90 -5.88
N ILE A 17 -7.95 0.06 -6.65
CA ILE A 17 -7.48 -0.39 -7.96
C ILE A 17 -7.37 0.78 -8.94
N VAL A 18 -8.37 1.67 -8.96
CA VAL A 18 -8.33 2.89 -9.78
C VAL A 18 -7.16 3.78 -9.36
N GLY A 19 -6.95 3.99 -8.07
CA GLY A 19 -5.79 4.75 -7.58
C GLY A 19 -4.46 4.10 -7.95
N ILE A 20 -4.34 2.77 -7.89
CA ILE A 20 -3.14 2.04 -8.33
C ILE A 20 -2.87 2.31 -9.81
N ILE A 21 -3.90 2.23 -10.66
CA ILE A 21 -3.77 2.45 -12.10
C ILE A 21 -3.37 3.91 -12.37
N LEU A 22 -4.03 4.87 -11.75
CA LEU A 22 -3.74 6.30 -11.95
C LEU A 22 -2.32 6.66 -11.50
N LEU A 23 -1.90 6.21 -10.31
CA LEU A 23 -0.54 6.45 -9.84
C LEU A 23 0.50 5.68 -10.66
N ALA A 24 0.23 4.44 -11.08
CA ALA A 24 1.14 3.69 -11.94
C ALA A 24 1.31 4.37 -13.31
N CYS A 25 0.25 4.93 -13.88
CA CYS A 25 0.32 5.74 -15.10
C CYS A 25 1.15 7.02 -14.88
N SER A 26 0.89 7.77 -13.81
CA SER A 26 1.68 8.98 -13.48
C SER A 26 3.17 8.65 -13.33
N LEU A 27 3.47 7.60 -12.56
CA LEU A 27 4.82 7.11 -12.30
C LEU A 27 5.52 6.65 -13.59
N PHE A 28 4.81 5.95 -14.48
CA PHE A 28 5.34 5.51 -15.78
C PHE A 28 5.65 6.70 -16.70
N THR A 29 4.84 7.76 -16.63
CA THR A 29 5.08 8.98 -17.41
C THR A 29 6.15 9.89 -16.80
N TYR A 30 6.35 9.87 -15.48
CA TYR A 30 7.15 10.86 -14.76
C TYR A 30 8.49 10.33 -14.21
N THR A 31 8.60 9.04 -13.87
CA THR A 31 9.73 8.52 -13.10
C THR A 31 10.61 7.58 -13.91
N ARG A 32 11.89 7.95 -14.12
CA ARG A 32 12.87 7.15 -14.88
C ARG A 32 13.87 6.36 -14.03
N THR A 33 13.96 6.54 -12.70
CA THR A 33 15.10 5.96 -11.94
C THR A 33 14.88 5.52 -10.48
N ASN A 34 13.97 6.07 -9.66
CA ASN A 34 13.81 5.62 -8.26
C ASN A 34 12.38 5.78 -7.69
N ILE A 35 11.56 4.74 -7.79
CA ILE A 35 10.16 4.71 -7.34
C ILE A 35 9.99 5.03 -5.84
N LEU A 36 10.94 4.67 -4.97
CA LEU A 36 10.83 4.92 -3.53
C LEU A 36 11.16 6.35 -3.09
N HIS A 37 11.77 7.14 -3.99
CA HIS A 37 12.25 8.48 -3.67
C HIS A 37 11.18 9.55 -3.91
N GLU A 38 10.30 9.29 -4.88
CA GLU A 38 9.18 10.15 -5.24
C GLU A 38 7.99 9.91 -4.32
N GLU A 39 7.30 10.99 -3.96
CA GLU A 39 6.10 10.98 -3.11
C GLU A 39 5.01 10.05 -3.68
N GLU A 40 4.82 10.09 -5.00
CA GLU A 40 3.86 9.24 -5.71
C GLU A 40 4.15 7.74 -5.55
N GLY A 41 5.42 7.33 -5.55
CA GLY A 41 5.76 5.91 -5.39
C GLY A 41 5.51 5.39 -3.96
N ARG A 42 5.64 6.25 -2.95
CA ARG A 42 5.25 5.90 -1.57
C ARG A 42 3.74 5.73 -1.45
N GLU A 43 2.96 6.64 -2.04
CA GLU A 43 1.50 6.55 -2.07
C GLU A 43 1.01 5.29 -2.80
N LEU A 44 1.61 4.98 -3.95
CA LEU A 44 1.31 3.76 -4.71
C LEU A 44 1.61 2.50 -3.90
N SER A 45 2.76 2.47 -3.20
CA SER A 45 3.15 1.33 -2.36
C SER A 45 2.16 1.09 -1.21
N GLY A 46 1.71 2.15 -0.54
CA GLY A 46 0.70 2.08 0.51
C GLY A 46 -0.63 1.54 -0.01
N LEU A 47 -1.04 2.00 -1.19
CA LEU A 47 -2.28 1.58 -1.84
C LEU A 47 -2.24 0.11 -2.28
N LEU A 48 -1.09 -0.38 -2.75
CA LEU A 48 -0.88 -1.79 -3.07
C LEU A 48 -0.98 -2.68 -1.82
N ILE A 49 -0.32 -2.28 -0.72
CA ILE A 49 -0.34 -3.01 0.56
C ILE A 49 -1.77 -3.19 1.07
N ILE A 50 -2.55 -2.10 1.12
CA ILE A 50 -3.92 -2.16 1.66
C ILE A 50 -4.86 -2.96 0.76
N THR A 51 -4.68 -2.89 -0.56
CA THR A 51 -5.47 -3.67 -1.52
C THR A 51 -5.20 -5.16 -1.39
N ILE A 52 -3.93 -5.56 -1.29
CA ILE A 52 -3.52 -6.95 -1.09
C ILE A 52 -4.04 -7.47 0.26
N TRP A 53 -3.88 -6.67 1.33
CA TRP A 53 -4.38 -7.01 2.66
C TRP A 53 -5.89 -7.25 2.67
N MET A 54 -6.67 -6.33 2.09
CA MET A 54 -8.13 -6.45 1.98
C MET A 54 -8.56 -7.69 1.18
N SER A 55 -7.85 -8.00 0.08
CA SER A 55 -8.11 -9.19 -0.74
C SER A 55 -7.86 -10.49 0.05
N LEU A 56 -6.75 -10.56 0.78
CA LEU A 56 -6.41 -11.71 1.63
C LEU A 56 -7.44 -11.91 2.75
N CYS A 57 -7.84 -10.83 3.43
CA CYS A 57 -8.85 -10.87 4.50
C CYS A 57 -10.22 -11.33 3.97
N ARG A 58 -10.69 -10.77 2.85
CA ARG A 58 -11.99 -11.13 2.23
C ARG A 58 -12.03 -12.57 1.74
N SER A 59 -10.89 -13.10 1.30
CA SER A 59 -10.76 -14.44 0.72
C SER A 59 -10.43 -15.52 1.76
N SER A 60 -10.05 -15.12 2.98
CA SER A 60 -9.72 -16.03 4.08
C SER A 60 -10.93 -16.86 4.53
N ALA A 61 -12.12 -16.24 4.63
CA ALA A 61 -13.35 -16.91 5.09
C ALA A 61 -13.97 -17.89 4.07
N LYS A 62 -13.47 -17.94 2.83
CA LYS A 62 -14.13 -18.64 1.70
C LYS A 62 -13.44 -19.93 1.25
N ASN A 63 -12.24 -20.24 1.75
CA ASN A 63 -11.45 -21.38 1.28
C ASN A 63 -10.76 -22.11 2.42
N PRO A 64 -10.49 -23.43 2.29
CA PRO A 64 -9.70 -24.19 3.26
C PRO A 64 -8.26 -23.65 3.44
N LEU A 65 -7.77 -22.84 2.50
CA LEU A 65 -6.50 -22.09 2.58
C LEU A 65 -6.59 -20.78 3.40
N GLY A 66 -7.68 -20.58 4.15
CA GLY A 66 -7.97 -19.34 4.88
C GLY A 66 -6.89 -18.94 5.90
N GLY A 67 -6.30 -19.92 6.58
CA GLY A 67 -5.21 -19.70 7.54
C GLY A 67 -3.93 -19.17 6.91
N ILE A 68 -3.52 -19.71 5.74
CA ILE A 68 -2.33 -19.24 5.01
C ILE A 68 -2.53 -17.79 4.53
N ARG A 69 -3.74 -17.46 4.07
CA ARG A 69 -4.09 -16.08 3.66
C ARG A 69 -4.08 -15.11 4.84
N LEU A 70 -4.49 -15.57 6.02
CA LEU A 70 -4.45 -14.77 7.25
C LEU A 70 -3.01 -14.49 7.68
N ILE A 71 -2.13 -15.49 7.64
CA ILE A 71 -0.70 -15.35 7.92
C ILE A 71 -0.07 -14.37 6.93
N ALA A 72 -0.37 -14.50 5.63
CA ALA A 72 0.08 -13.56 4.62
C ALA A 72 -0.42 -12.13 4.88
N ALA A 73 -1.68 -11.96 5.30
CA ALA A 73 -2.24 -10.64 5.64
C ALA A 73 -1.54 -10.02 6.86
N ILE A 74 -1.22 -10.83 7.88
CA ILE A 74 -0.44 -10.41 9.04
C ILE A 74 0.96 -9.97 8.60
N LEU A 75 1.66 -10.75 7.77
CA LEU A 75 2.97 -10.38 7.25
C LEU A 75 2.95 -9.08 6.44
N VAL A 76 1.94 -8.88 5.60
CA VAL A 76 1.73 -7.63 4.84
C VAL A 76 1.50 -6.45 5.78
N SER A 77 0.85 -6.65 6.93
CA SER A 77 0.64 -5.58 7.93
C SER A 77 1.92 -5.13 8.64
N PHE A 78 2.99 -5.93 8.61
CA PHE A 78 4.31 -5.53 9.13
C PHE A 78 5.11 -4.68 8.15
N PHE A 79 4.77 -4.72 6.86
CA PHE A 79 5.52 -4.04 5.81
C PHE A 79 5.62 -2.50 5.98
N PRO A 80 4.57 -1.78 6.42
CA PRO A 80 4.67 -0.35 6.75
C PRO A 80 5.69 -0.04 7.85
N PHE A 81 5.81 -0.92 8.86
CA PHE A 81 6.78 -0.75 9.95
C PHE A 81 8.22 -0.94 9.45
N VAL A 82 8.44 -1.91 8.56
CA VAL A 82 9.75 -2.16 7.94
C VAL A 82 10.16 -0.98 7.05
N ILE A 83 9.25 -0.47 6.21
CA ILE A 83 9.49 0.72 5.38
C ILE A 83 9.79 1.93 6.24
N TRP A 84 9.01 2.16 7.30
CA TRP A 84 9.22 3.26 8.23
C TRP A 84 10.61 3.19 8.89
N LEU A 85 10.99 2.01 9.40
CA LEU A 85 12.31 1.81 10.00
C LEU A 85 13.44 2.04 8.99
N TYR A 86 13.28 1.58 7.75
CA TYR A 86 14.24 1.80 6.67
C TYR A 86 14.43 3.29 6.36
N ILE A 87 13.32 4.06 6.26
CA ILE A 87 13.35 5.51 6.04
C ILE A 87 14.01 6.23 7.23
N TYR A 88 13.68 5.81 8.45
CA TYR A 88 14.23 6.41 9.67
C TYR A 88 15.77 6.24 9.73
N MET A 89 16.27 5.05 9.37
CA MET A 89 17.70 4.75 9.36
C MET A 89 18.44 5.42 8.20
N ASN A 90 17.84 5.49 7.00
CA ASN A 90 18.45 6.12 5.83
C ASN A 90 18.23 7.64 5.80
N LYS A 91 19.02 8.35 6.60
CA LYS A 91 18.98 9.82 6.68
C LYS A 91 19.24 10.52 5.34
N GLU A 92 20.02 9.91 4.45
CA GLU A 92 20.26 10.45 3.10
C GLU A 92 19.01 10.45 2.23
N MET A 93 18.17 9.40 2.31
CA MET A 93 16.86 9.38 1.64
C MET A 93 15.94 10.48 2.15
N ARG A 94 15.98 10.81 3.44
CA ARG A 94 15.16 11.91 3.98
C ARG A 94 15.73 13.28 3.60
N ALA A 95 17.05 13.38 3.39
CA ALA A 95 17.70 14.63 2.98
C ALA A 95 17.30 15.06 1.56
N SER A 96 17.06 14.11 0.66
CA SER A 96 16.62 14.35 -0.71
C SER A 96 15.13 14.69 -0.84
N TRP A 97 14.32 14.50 0.21
CA TRP A 97 12.89 14.78 0.16
C TRP A 97 12.57 16.27 0.04
N PRO A 98 11.45 16.61 -0.61
CA PRO A 98 10.96 17.98 -0.62
C PRO A 98 10.59 18.45 0.80
N THR A 99 10.65 19.75 1.03
CA THR A 99 10.57 20.35 2.38
C THR A 99 9.27 20.01 3.11
N HIS A 100 8.15 19.84 2.40
CA HIS A 100 6.88 19.44 3.00
C HIS A 100 6.91 18.02 3.56
N CYS A 101 7.67 17.11 2.95
CA CYS A 101 7.80 15.71 3.40
C CYS A 101 8.77 15.52 4.58
N LYS A 102 9.64 16.51 4.87
CA LYS A 102 10.64 16.42 5.95
C LYS A 102 10.09 16.64 7.36
N THR A 103 8.91 17.26 7.47
CA THR A 103 8.28 17.61 8.75
C THR A 103 7.46 16.48 9.37
N VAL A 104 7.26 15.39 8.63
CA VAL A 104 6.34 14.29 8.98
C VAL A 104 7.05 13.16 9.76
N VAL A 105 8.38 13.22 9.90
CA VAL A 105 9.22 12.28 10.65
C VAL A 105 9.72 12.94 11.93
#